data_AF-A0A3P5XUD1-F1
#
_entry.id   AF-A0A3P5XUD1-F1
#
_cell.length_a   1.000
_cell.length_b   1.000
_cell.length_c   1.000
_cell.angle_alpha   90.00
_cell.angle_beta   90.00
_cell.angle_gamma   90.00
#
_symmetry.space_group_name_H-M   'P 1'
#
loop_
_entity.id
_entity.type
_entity.pdbx_description
1 polymer ?
#
loop_
_entity_poly.entity_id
_entity_poly.type
_entity_poly.pdbx_seq_one_letter_code
_entity_poly.pdbx_strand_id
1 'polypeptide(L)'
;MAADRITATLPSHDFAAPPALSPRKSRFSAGIRLDDPDALLPEWPAAGPAENCHAIPRLTRFFRPEGGPGIFALADAEGLLLRVIENRDTG
;
A
#
# COMPACT_ATOMS: atom_id res chain seq x y z
N MET A 1 24.70 -0.57 7.03
CA MET A 1 23.58 -1.40 6.54
C MET A 1 22.49 -0.42 6.12
N ALA A 2 22.44 -0.12 4.83
CA ALA A 2 21.52 0.87 4.28
C ALA A 2 20.15 0.24 4.12
N ALA A 3 19.18 0.67 4.94
CA ALA A 3 17.78 0.51 4.58
C ALA A 3 17.57 1.42 3.36
N ASP A 4 17.38 0.80 2.19
CA ASP A 4 17.06 1.51 0.96
C ASP A 4 15.67 2.12 1.15
N ARG A 5 15.67 3.34 1.66
CA ARG A 5 14.46 4.09 2.00
C ARG A 5 13.78 4.41 0.68
N ILE A 6 12.72 3.68 0.33
CA ILE A 6 11.86 4.01 -0.82
C ILE A 6 11.25 5.38 -0.55
N THR A 7 11.98 6.43 -0.91
CA THR A 7 11.54 7.81 -0.87
C THR A 7 11.11 8.10 -2.30
N ALA A 8 9.82 7.94 -2.59
CA ALA A 8 9.25 8.53 -3.78
C ALA A 8 9.32 10.06 -3.60
N THR A 9 10.45 10.68 -3.99
CA THR A 9 10.58 12.13 -4.14
C THR A 9 9.83 12.56 -5.39
N LEU A 10 8.51 12.36 -5.38
CA LEU A 10 7.63 13.00 -6.32
C LEU A 10 7.08 14.23 -5.59
N PRO A 11 7.19 15.44 -6.16
CA PRO A 11 6.61 16.62 -5.56
C PRO A 11 5.11 16.37 -5.39
N SER A 12 4.56 16.64 -4.20
CA SER A 12 3.15 16.40 -3.85
C SER A 12 2.16 17.05 -4.83
N HIS A 13 2.63 17.97 -5.69
CA HIS A 13 1.89 18.60 -6.76
C HIS A 13 1.43 17.64 -7.87
N ASP A 14 2.14 16.53 -8.12
CA ASP A 14 1.81 15.58 -9.19
C ASP A 14 0.65 14.62 -8.84
N PHE A 15 0.23 14.59 -7.58
CA PHE A 15 -0.81 13.69 -7.06
C PHE A 15 -2.11 14.38 -6.67
N ALA A 16 -2.28 15.67 -6.99
CA ALA A 16 -3.51 16.36 -6.71
C ALA A 16 -4.66 15.67 -7.45
N ALA A 17 -5.52 14.99 -6.69
CA ALA A 17 -6.74 14.42 -7.21
C ALA A 17 -7.54 15.53 -7.91
N PRO A 18 -8.07 15.32 -9.13
CA PRO A 18 -8.93 16.32 -9.74
C PRO A 18 -10.09 16.63 -8.78
N PRO A 19 -10.55 17.89 -8.67
CA PRO A 19 -11.46 18.35 -7.61
C PRO A 19 -12.83 17.65 -7.55
N ALA A 20 -13.13 16.75 -8.50
CA ALA A 20 -14.33 15.91 -8.54
C ALA A 20 -14.05 14.41 -8.31
N LEU A 21 -12.81 14.01 -7.99
CA LEU A 21 -12.47 12.61 -7.75
C LEU A 21 -13.02 12.18 -6.40
N SER A 22 -14.01 11.29 -6.41
CA SER A 22 -14.42 10.60 -5.18
C SER A 22 -13.38 9.52 -4.86
N PRO A 23 -12.77 9.47 -3.66
CA PRO A 23 -11.81 8.42 -3.27
C PRO A 23 -12.37 7.01 -3.51
N ARG A 24 -13.68 6.83 -3.28
CA ARG A 24 -14.38 5.56 -3.49
C ARG A 24 -14.54 5.16 -4.97
N LYS A 25 -14.40 6.10 -5.90
CA LYS A 25 -14.44 5.89 -7.35
C LYS A 25 -13.05 5.97 -7.98
N SER A 26 -12.00 6.19 -7.19
CA SER A 26 -10.62 6.20 -7.66
C SER A 26 -10.26 4.85 -8.28
N ARG A 27 -9.52 4.91 -9.39
CA ARG A 27 -8.93 3.75 -10.07
C ARG A 27 -7.41 3.76 -9.98
N PHE A 28 -6.84 4.70 -9.21
CA PHE A 28 -5.41 4.79 -9.03
C PHE A 28 -4.93 3.62 -8.18
N SER A 29 -4.01 2.85 -8.72
CA SER A 29 -3.36 1.77 -7.98
C SER A 29 -1.91 1.61 -8.38
N ALA A 30 -1.09 1.23 -7.42
CA ALA A 30 0.32 0.92 -7.61
C ALA A 30 0.65 -0.42 -6.94
N GLY A 31 1.70 -1.07 -7.43
CA GLY A 31 2.23 -2.31 -6.87
C GLY A 31 3.72 -2.14 -6.63
N ILE A 32 4.16 -2.31 -5.40
CA ILE A 32 5.58 -2.44 -5.06
C ILE A 32 5.86 -3.88 -4.67
N ARG A 33 7.05 -4.36 -5.05
CA ARG A 33 7.52 -5.67 -4.65
C ARG A 33 8.72 -5.55 -3.74
N LEU A 34 8.73 -6.33 -2.66
CA LEU A 34 9.75 -6.28 -1.61
C LEU A 34 10.13 -7.70 -1.21
N ASP A 35 11.34 -7.88 -0.74
CA ASP A 35 11.81 -9.16 -0.21
C ASP A 35 11.19 -9.48 1.16
N ASP A 36 10.98 -8.46 2.01
CA ASP A 36 10.36 -8.59 3.32
C ASP A 36 9.24 -7.54 3.51
N PRO A 37 8.03 -7.82 2.98
CA PRO A 37 6.88 -6.94 3.16
C PRO A 37 6.38 -6.90 4.61
N ASP A 38 6.56 -7.96 5.40
CA ASP A 38 6.09 -8.02 6.79
C ASP A 38 6.87 -7.06 7.69
N ALA A 39 8.18 -6.92 7.46
CA ALA A 39 9.02 -5.95 8.15
C ALA A 39 8.62 -4.48 7.90
N LEU A 40 7.98 -4.17 6.77
CA LEU A 40 7.53 -2.81 6.44
C LEU A 40 6.17 -2.46 7.08
N LEU A 41 5.32 -3.46 7.33
CA LEU A 41 3.99 -3.28 7.90
C LEU A 41 3.96 -2.49 9.23
N PRO A 42 4.84 -2.74 10.23
CA PRO A 42 4.84 -1.97 11.48
C PRO A 42 5.29 -0.51 11.30
N GLU A 43 5.95 -0.16 10.20
CA GLU A 43 6.37 1.21 9.92
C GLU A 43 5.25 2.09 9.34
N TRP A 44 4.03 1.56 9.13
CA TRP A 44 2.90 2.28 8.53
C TRP A 44 1.80 2.56 9.58
N PRO A 45 1.99 3.55 10.47
CA PRO A 45 1.23 3.69 11.70
C PRO A 45 -0.02 4.57 11.51
N ALA A 46 -0.15 5.26 10.37
CA ALA A 46 -1.10 6.35 10.20
C ALA A 46 -2.49 5.93 9.69
N ALA A 47 -2.61 4.77 9.02
CA ALA A 47 -3.91 4.31 8.49
C ALA A 47 -4.65 3.35 9.43
N GLY A 48 -3.92 2.66 10.33
CA GLY A 48 -4.45 1.58 11.18
C GLY A 48 -5.07 0.42 10.38
N PRO A 49 -5.15 -0.79 10.94
CA PRO A 49 -6.00 -1.81 10.33
C PRO A 49 -7.44 -1.32 10.39
N ALA A 50 -8.06 -1.05 9.25
CA ALA A 50 -9.46 -0.65 9.26
C ALA A 50 -10.32 -1.84 9.67
N GLU A 51 -11.27 -1.61 10.57
CA GLU A 51 -12.27 -2.61 10.96
C GLU A 51 -13.14 -3.06 9.77
N ASN A 52 -13.16 -2.27 8.69
CA ASN A 52 -13.95 -2.50 7.50
C ASN A 52 -13.09 -2.53 6.23
N CYS A 53 -13.25 -3.58 5.42
CA CYS A 53 -12.57 -3.77 4.13
C CYS A 53 -12.93 -2.73 3.05
N HIS A 54 -13.97 -1.91 3.29
CA HIS A 54 -14.36 -0.80 2.41
C HIS A 54 -13.97 0.58 2.93
N ALA A 55 -13.33 0.67 4.11
CA ALA A 55 -12.90 1.95 4.66
C ALA A 55 -11.80 2.61 3.81
N ILE A 56 -11.75 3.93 3.83
CA ILE A 56 -10.74 4.76 3.16
C ILE A 56 -10.43 5.89 4.18
N PRO A 57 -9.21 6.02 4.71
CA PRO A 57 -8.05 5.13 4.52
C PRO A 57 -8.23 3.75 5.18
N ARG A 58 -7.44 2.76 4.74
CA ARG A 58 -7.33 1.45 5.40
C ARG A 58 -5.98 0.78 5.14
N LEU A 59 -5.47 0.07 6.13
CA LEU A 59 -4.39 -0.91 5.98
C LEU A 59 -4.95 -2.33 6.12
N THR A 60 -4.63 -3.23 5.20
CA THR A 60 -4.91 -4.67 5.38
C THR A 60 -3.79 -5.33 6.16
N ARG A 61 -4.10 -6.36 6.93
CA ARG A 61 -3.08 -7.25 7.47
C ARG A 61 -2.28 -7.90 6.34
N PHE A 62 -1.03 -8.28 6.64
CA PHE A 62 -0.27 -9.17 5.78
C PHE A 62 -0.91 -10.56 5.78
N PHE A 63 -1.06 -11.14 4.58
CA PHE A 63 -1.53 -12.51 4.43
C PHE A 63 -0.88 -13.18 3.21
N ARG A 64 -0.71 -14.49 3.28
CA ARG A 64 -0.26 -15.32 2.16
C ARG A 64 -1.44 -16.11 1.59
N PRO A 65 -1.86 -15.87 0.34
CA PRO A 65 -2.84 -16.71 -0.34
C PRO A 65 -2.23 -18.08 -0.67
N GLU A 66 -3.06 -19.13 -0.71
CA GLU A 66 -2.61 -20.48 -1.08
C GLU A 66 -1.99 -20.47 -2.49
N GLY A 67 -0.71 -20.88 -2.59
CA GLY A 67 0.01 -20.91 -3.85
C GLY A 67 0.44 -19.54 -4.41
N GLY A 68 0.39 -18.46 -3.62
CA GLY A 68 0.79 -17.12 -4.06
C GLY A 68 1.73 -16.38 -3.10
N PRO A 69 2.34 -15.28 -3.56
CA PRO A 69 3.24 -14.47 -2.73
C PRO A 69 2.47 -13.76 -1.61
N GLY A 70 3.13 -13.53 -0.48
CA GLY A 70 2.59 -12.68 0.59
C GLY A 70 2.22 -11.30 0.09
N ILE A 71 1.11 -10.76 0.61
CA ILE A 71 0.60 -9.46 0.18
C ILE A 71 -0.04 -8.71 1.35
N PHE A 72 0.11 -7.40 1.32
CA PHE A 72 -0.75 -6.47 2.03
C PHE A 72 -1.07 -5.25 1.16
N ALA A 73 -2.08 -4.48 1.55
CA ALA A 73 -2.52 -3.31 0.80
C ALA A 73 -2.84 -2.13 1.73
N LEU A 74 -2.49 -0.94 1.26
CA LEU A 74 -2.87 0.34 1.85
C LEU A 74 -3.81 1.05 0.87
N ALA A 75 -4.97 1.46 1.35
CA ALA A 75 -5.74 2.52 0.71
C ALA A 75 -5.54 3.80 1.50
N ASP A 76 -5.07 4.87 0.86
CA ASP A 76 -4.94 6.17 1.52
C ASP A 76 -6.27 6.93 1.56
N ALA A 77 -6.30 8.13 2.17
CA ALA A 77 -7.51 8.95 2.28
C ALA A 77 -8.04 9.43 0.91
N GLU A 78 -7.15 9.52 -0.08
CA GLU A 78 -7.45 10.00 -1.44
C GLU A 78 -7.96 8.88 -2.35
N GLY A 79 -7.94 7.63 -1.89
CA GLY A 79 -8.41 6.46 -2.63
C GLY A 79 -7.36 5.86 -3.57
N LEU A 80 -6.07 6.16 -3.37
CA LEU A 80 -4.98 5.42 -3.99
C LEU A 80 -4.87 4.04 -3.34
N LEU A 81 -4.84 2.99 -4.16
CA LEU A 81 -4.59 1.63 -3.69
C LEU A 81 -3.13 1.21 -3.93
N LEU A 82 -2.34 1.11 -2.87
CA LEU A 82 -0.98 0.58 -2.92
C LEU A 82 -0.99 -0.89 -2.48
N ARG A 83 -0.51 -1.79 -3.36
CA ARG A 83 -0.29 -3.20 -3.05
C ARG A 83 1.19 -3.45 -2.82
N VAL A 84 1.51 -4.10 -1.71
CA VAL A 84 2.87 -4.51 -1.39
C VAL A 84 2.91 -6.03 -1.46
N ILE A 85 3.74 -6.55 -2.36
CA ILE A 85 3.77 -7.96 -2.73
C ILE A 85 5.17 -8.51 -2.44
N GLU A 86 5.23 -9.66 -1.79
CA GLU A 86 6.46 -10.42 -1.57
C GLU A 86 7.08 -10.81 -2.92
N ASN A 87 8.39 -10.65 -3.05
CA ASN A 87 9.12 -11.19 -4.19
C ASN A 87 8.99 -12.72 -4.24
N ARG A 88 8.86 -13.27 -5.45
CA ARG A 88 8.63 -14.71 -5.63
C ARG A 88 9.91 -15.55 -5.44
N ASP A 89 11.07 -14.90 -5.40
CA ASP A 89 12.38 -15.55 -5.42
C ASP A 89 13.02 -15.69 -4.03
N THR A 90 12.33 -15.27 -2.96
CA THR A 90 12.83 -15.30 -1.58
C THR A 90 12.39 -16.54 -0.77
N GLY A 91 11.70 -17.50 -1.42
CA GLY A 91 11.21 -18.75 -0.84
C GLY A 91 12.00 -19.98 -1.26
#